data_AF-F0Z8R3-F1
#
_entry.id   AF-F0Z8R3-F1
#
_cell.length_a   1.000
_cell.length_b   1.000
_cell.length_c   1.000
_cell.angle_alpha   90.00
_cell.angle_beta   90.00
_cell.angle_gamma   90.00
#
_symmetry.space_group_name_H-M   'P 1'
#
loop_
_entity.id
_entity.type
_entity.pdbx_description
1 polymer ?
#
loop_
_entity_poly.entity_id
_entity_poly.type
_entity_poly.pdbx_seq_one_letter_code
_entity_poly.pdbx_strand_id
1 'polypeptide(L)'
;MMSEGIDDSDPVSEAVGFISNILTDNPETQYQGLKGLMLCPTVHVVELFKNPDYYYHIKKHPNHKHVFISPSSSKSSSSPANSNNSSPNNSNNSSPTHSSSPPTNKETNNHHSPHNGSQCSQCSPNGSPKYSEIDFDKISKKRKSNIKSLIELCLSETKKVQSSALRLLWHLSAQADLKVLLFEEGVLDKLKYLMFSDIEKSKDEQDKQSQIHRTEVQLASSAILQNITEYRFEKGEINPNQVKIVNENIVELILIPRSKSSDKRIQFLTTLTIANLSMNEENHSELQKCNAFDLVERFVISNSIYMDLVCHWITLQPHIPLLHSKYYQVQLFALYCLYNLMRNDQYKVEVWKSLSVNNGVQSIFYLLHSPHGKVVELARKIADQLQIEEPSVTVNTTKIGTDLRKLFNNQEYSDITFVCEGKKLYAHKAICASRCEQLRAMFTWGKESKENEITLPDIPYLAMYGVLEYIYCGIANITWENACDLLQWADYFSLSGLKSSCEFYLWHYIDTDNAPIILTVADRYRCTQLRNVASNFVIRNWEKIKDSEVWVNQVSQDVKNFINEKIYSLITCSCGCICSCVDDVNNKSSQSPQQTIDE
;
A
#
# COMPACT_ATOMS: atom_id res chain seq x y z
N MET A 1 -21.20 14.37 11.10
CA MET A 1 -21.93 14.05 12.35
C MET A 1 -20.97 13.20 13.16
N MET A 2 -20.03 13.84 13.86
CA MET A 2 -20.18 14.63 15.10
C MET A 2 -20.01 13.72 16.32
N SER A 3 -18.98 14.06 17.08
CA SER A 3 -18.57 13.47 18.34
C SER A 3 -19.60 13.69 19.45
N GLU A 4 -20.16 12.60 19.97
CA GLU A 4 -20.71 12.51 21.33
C GLU A 4 -20.18 11.19 21.94
N GLY A 5 -20.08 11.15 23.28
CA GLY A 5 -19.19 10.23 24.02
C GLY A 5 -19.21 8.76 23.60
N ILE A 6 -18.02 8.26 23.26
CA ILE A 6 -17.62 6.86 23.42
C ILE A 6 -16.65 6.88 24.61
N ASP A 7 -16.95 6.13 25.68
CA ASP A 7 -16.04 5.93 26.82
C ASP A 7 -14.75 5.21 26.38
N ASP A 8 -13.72 5.12 27.24
CA ASP A 8 -12.51 4.33 27.00
C ASP A 8 -12.79 2.80 26.99
N SER A 9 -13.57 2.34 26.02
CA SER A 9 -13.84 0.94 25.72
C SER A 9 -12.82 0.42 24.70
N ASP A 10 -12.47 -0.86 24.80
CA ASP A 10 -11.66 -1.52 23.78
C ASP A 10 -12.48 -1.70 22.48
N PRO A 11 -12.08 -1.12 21.33
CA PRO A 11 -12.84 -1.21 20.08
C PRO A 11 -13.04 -2.65 19.58
N VAL A 12 -12.16 -3.58 19.99
CA VAL A 12 -12.31 -5.01 19.71
C VAL A 12 -13.44 -5.62 20.54
N SER A 13 -13.50 -5.29 21.83
CA SER A 13 -14.54 -5.76 22.75
C SER A 13 -15.95 -5.29 22.35
N GLU A 14 -16.09 -4.08 21.83
CA GLU A 14 -17.36 -3.59 21.25
C GLU A 14 -17.77 -4.40 20.01
N ALA A 15 -16.85 -4.59 19.07
CA ALA A 15 -17.11 -5.34 17.84
C ALA A 15 -17.54 -6.80 18.12
N VAL A 16 -16.95 -7.45 19.13
CA VAL A 16 -17.40 -8.78 19.62
C VAL A 16 -18.82 -8.71 20.20
N GLY A 17 -19.19 -7.63 20.88
CA GLY A 17 -20.57 -7.37 21.33
C GLY A 17 -21.54 -7.23 20.16
N PHE A 18 -21.18 -6.46 19.13
CA PHE A 18 -22.02 -6.27 17.94
C PHE A 18 -22.19 -7.55 17.10
N ILE A 19 -21.16 -8.40 17.01
CA ILE A 19 -21.31 -9.77 16.44
C ILE A 19 -22.26 -10.62 17.30
N SER A 20 -22.15 -10.54 18.63
CA SER A 20 -23.07 -11.28 19.53
C SER A 20 -24.53 -10.87 19.28
N ASN A 21 -24.80 -9.59 19.01
CA ASN A 21 -26.12 -9.08 18.66
C ASN A 21 -26.63 -9.57 17.30
N ILE A 22 -25.74 -9.66 16.29
CA ILE A 22 -26.02 -10.20 14.96
C ILE A 22 -26.43 -11.68 15.00
N LEU A 23 -25.89 -12.44 15.96
CA LEU A 23 -26.19 -13.86 16.16
C LEU A 23 -27.46 -14.12 17.00
N THR A 24 -28.27 -13.10 17.29
CA THR A 24 -29.59 -13.25 17.94
C THR A 24 -30.72 -13.35 16.93
N ASP A 25 -31.85 -13.95 17.31
CA ASP A 25 -33.06 -14.02 16.47
C ASP A 25 -33.90 -12.73 16.47
N ASN A 26 -33.50 -11.68 17.18
CA ASN A 26 -34.28 -10.44 17.31
C ASN A 26 -33.89 -9.40 16.24
N PRO A 27 -34.80 -8.97 15.33
CA PRO A 27 -34.45 -8.07 14.23
C PRO A 27 -33.95 -6.68 14.64
N GLU A 28 -34.38 -6.13 15.79
CA GLU A 28 -33.88 -4.84 16.26
C GLU A 28 -32.48 -5.01 16.87
N THR A 29 -32.25 -6.07 17.65
CA THR A 29 -30.91 -6.42 18.15
C THR A 29 -29.93 -6.68 17.01
N GLN A 30 -30.32 -7.45 15.99
CA GLN A 30 -29.57 -7.66 14.75
C GLN A 30 -29.24 -6.32 14.07
N TYR A 31 -30.23 -5.44 13.90
CA TYR A 31 -30.05 -4.13 13.26
C TYR A 31 -29.06 -3.23 14.03
N GLN A 32 -29.12 -3.19 15.37
CA GLN A 32 -28.16 -2.42 16.17
C GLN A 32 -26.75 -3.05 16.13
N GLY A 33 -26.63 -4.39 16.08
CA GLY A 33 -25.35 -5.08 15.86
C GLY A 33 -24.72 -4.74 14.51
N LEU A 34 -25.49 -4.83 13.42
CA LEU A 34 -25.06 -4.45 12.08
C LEU A 34 -24.64 -2.97 12.00
N LYS A 35 -25.39 -2.08 12.66
CA LYS A 35 -25.06 -0.65 12.76
C LYS A 35 -23.75 -0.42 13.52
N GLY A 36 -23.55 -1.11 14.64
CA GLY A 36 -22.32 -1.02 15.45
C GLY A 36 -21.07 -1.45 14.67
N LEU A 37 -21.12 -2.58 13.96
CA LEU A 37 -19.99 -3.02 13.13
C LEU A 37 -19.63 -2.06 11.98
N MET A 38 -20.57 -1.25 11.49
CA MET A 38 -20.27 -0.19 10.50
C MET A 38 -19.58 1.04 11.10
N LEU A 39 -19.46 1.13 12.44
CA LEU A 39 -18.72 2.19 13.15
C LEU A 39 -17.33 1.70 13.62
N CYS A 40 -17.12 0.39 13.75
CA CYS A 40 -15.83 -0.19 14.14
C CYS A 40 -14.77 -0.07 13.04
N PRO A 41 -13.46 0.05 13.38
CA PRO A 41 -12.39 0.05 12.38
C PRO A 41 -12.36 -1.23 11.54
N THR A 42 -12.37 -1.09 10.20
CA THR A 42 -12.52 -2.20 9.25
C THR A 42 -11.56 -3.36 9.50
N VAL A 43 -10.31 -3.08 9.90
CA VAL A 43 -9.30 -4.11 10.20
C VAL A 43 -9.74 -5.07 11.31
N HIS A 44 -10.38 -4.59 12.37
CA HIS A 44 -10.88 -5.43 13.46
C HIS A 44 -12.10 -6.24 13.01
N VAL A 45 -13.00 -5.63 12.24
CA VAL A 45 -14.20 -6.31 11.72
C VAL A 45 -13.81 -7.44 10.77
N VAL A 46 -12.84 -7.21 9.88
CA VAL A 46 -12.29 -8.24 8.97
C VAL A 46 -11.68 -9.40 9.75
N GLU A 47 -10.83 -9.12 10.74
CA GLU A 47 -10.15 -10.18 11.49
C GLU A 47 -11.11 -10.97 12.39
N LEU A 48 -12.17 -10.33 12.91
CA LEU A 48 -13.27 -11.00 13.62
C LEU A 48 -14.08 -11.96 12.74
N PHE A 49 -14.27 -11.66 11.45
CA PHE A 49 -14.93 -12.58 10.51
C PHE A 49 -14.00 -13.71 10.02
N LYS A 50 -12.68 -13.48 10.00
CA LYS A 50 -11.65 -14.50 9.67
C LYS A 50 -11.41 -15.49 10.81
N ASN A 51 -11.23 -14.99 12.04
CA ASN A 51 -10.76 -15.78 13.19
C ASN A 51 -11.60 -15.51 14.47
N PRO A 52 -12.86 -16.00 14.55
CA PRO A 52 -13.73 -15.77 15.72
C PRO A 52 -13.12 -16.23 17.06
N ASP A 53 -12.43 -17.37 17.08
CA ASP A 53 -11.88 -17.97 18.30
C ASP A 53 -10.75 -17.14 18.94
N TYR A 54 -9.97 -16.40 18.12
CA TYR A 54 -8.87 -15.55 18.59
C TYR A 54 -9.37 -14.49 19.60
N TYR A 55 -10.55 -13.93 19.34
CA TYR A 55 -11.15 -12.89 20.17
C TYR A 55 -11.93 -13.45 21.37
N TYR A 56 -12.38 -14.70 21.33
CA TYR A 56 -12.89 -15.41 22.51
C TYR A 56 -11.80 -15.67 23.57
N HIS A 57 -10.51 -15.66 23.20
CA HIS A 57 -9.40 -15.65 24.15
C HIS A 57 -9.19 -14.26 24.80
N ILE A 58 -9.28 -13.17 24.03
CA ILE A 58 -9.15 -11.80 24.57
C ILE A 58 -10.25 -11.52 25.60
N LYS A 59 -11.51 -11.88 25.29
CA LYS A 59 -12.66 -11.74 26.22
C LYS A 59 -12.58 -12.62 27.49
N LYS A 60 -11.55 -13.48 27.60
CA LYS A 60 -11.24 -14.29 28.79
C LYS A 60 -9.94 -13.87 29.50
N HIS A 61 -9.24 -12.84 29.02
CA HIS A 61 -7.99 -12.43 29.63
C HIS A 61 -8.26 -11.74 31.00
N PRO A 62 -7.55 -12.09 32.10
CA PRO A 62 -7.94 -11.70 33.46
C PRO A 62 -8.09 -10.19 33.74
N ASN A 63 -7.48 -9.34 32.90
CA ASN A 63 -7.49 -7.90 33.04
C ASN A 63 -8.73 -7.22 32.40
N HIS A 64 -9.42 -7.88 31.46
CA HIS A 64 -10.63 -7.34 30.81
C HIS A 64 -11.90 -7.76 31.57
N LYS A 65 -12.12 -7.18 32.75
CA LYS A 65 -13.38 -7.34 33.50
C LYS A 65 -14.37 -6.25 33.11
N HIS A 66 -15.51 -6.65 32.52
CA HIS A 66 -16.64 -5.74 32.32
C HIS A 66 -17.13 -5.16 33.67
N VAL A 67 -17.27 -3.83 33.74
CA VAL A 67 -18.01 -3.16 34.82
C VAL A 67 -19.51 -3.37 34.56
N PHE A 68 -20.12 -4.30 35.30
CA PHE A 68 -21.57 -4.45 35.31
C PHE A 68 -22.21 -3.35 36.17
N ILE A 69 -23.02 -2.48 35.55
CA ILE A 69 -23.91 -1.56 36.27
C ILE A 69 -25.32 -2.16 36.26
N SER A 70 -25.83 -2.49 37.45
CA SER A 70 -27.21 -2.98 37.65
C SER A 70 -28.19 -1.81 37.83
N PRO A 71 -29.46 -1.94 37.40
CA PRO A 71 -30.38 -0.80 37.33
C PRO A 71 -31.12 -0.49 38.65
N SER A 72 -30.85 0.67 39.23
CA SER A 72 -31.69 1.36 40.21
C SER A 72 -31.26 2.84 40.31
N SER A 73 -32.06 3.86 40.57
CA SER A 73 -33.51 4.12 40.42
C SER A 73 -33.74 5.53 41.01
N SER A 74 -34.35 6.45 40.24
CA SER A 74 -35.03 7.69 40.69
C SER A 74 -34.29 8.78 41.51
N LYS A 75 -34.30 10.01 40.94
CA LYS A 75 -34.44 11.34 41.61
C LYS A 75 -33.24 11.82 42.48
N SER A 76 -32.96 13.13 42.62
CA SER A 76 -33.51 14.35 42.00
C SER A 76 -32.50 15.52 42.05
N SER A 77 -32.78 16.58 41.30
CA SER A 77 -31.98 17.81 41.09
C SER A 77 -31.75 18.71 42.33
N SER A 78 -30.54 19.29 42.44
CA SER A 78 -30.33 20.71 42.79
C SER A 78 -28.89 21.20 42.54
N SER A 79 -28.74 22.39 41.95
CA SER A 79 -27.52 23.25 42.04
C SER A 79 -27.74 24.29 43.16
N PRO A 80 -26.72 24.95 43.75
CA PRO A 80 -25.81 25.94 43.11
C PRO A 80 -24.30 25.63 43.35
N ALA A 81 -23.29 26.09 42.59
CA ALA A 81 -22.88 27.40 42.04
C ALA A 81 -21.94 28.24 42.96
N ASN A 82 -20.93 28.88 42.35
CA ASN A 82 -19.94 29.84 42.91
C ASN A 82 -18.88 29.30 43.91
N SER A 83 -17.64 29.84 44.00
CA SER A 83 -16.92 30.82 43.15
C SER A 83 -15.42 30.94 43.47
N ASN A 84 -14.62 31.30 42.46
CA ASN A 84 -13.44 32.19 42.46
C ASN A 84 -12.26 32.03 43.48
N ASN A 85 -11.08 31.78 42.89
CA ASN A 85 -9.82 32.54 43.04
C ASN A 85 -8.88 32.38 44.26
N SER A 86 -7.61 32.74 43.95
CA SER A 86 -6.51 33.20 44.84
C SER A 86 -5.75 32.18 45.71
N SER A 87 -4.59 31.78 45.17
CA SER A 87 -3.31 31.56 45.86
C SER A 87 -2.82 32.83 46.60
N PRO A 88 -1.65 32.87 47.30
CA PRO A 88 -0.59 31.84 47.45
C PRO A 88 0.06 31.73 48.86
N ASN A 89 1.22 31.03 48.92
CA ASN A 89 2.39 31.25 49.80
C ASN A 89 2.49 30.68 51.23
N ASN A 90 3.41 29.71 51.33
CA ASN A 90 4.58 29.67 52.24
C ASN A 90 4.45 29.53 53.78
N SER A 91 4.97 28.38 54.23
CA SER A 91 6.21 28.24 55.04
C SER A 91 6.14 27.86 56.54
N ASN A 92 6.88 26.78 56.83
CA ASN A 92 7.79 26.55 57.97
C ASN A 92 7.28 26.38 59.42
N ASN A 93 7.63 25.21 59.98
CA ASN A 93 8.20 25.00 61.33
C ASN A 93 7.28 25.14 62.57
N SER A 94 7.48 24.40 63.69
CA SER A 94 8.37 23.24 63.96
C SER A 94 8.14 22.62 65.36
N SER A 95 8.14 21.27 65.46
CA SER A 95 8.73 20.47 66.57
C SER A 95 8.15 20.70 68.01
N PRO A 96 8.70 20.18 69.14
CA PRO A 96 9.77 19.18 69.35
C PRO A 96 9.54 18.08 70.44
N THR A 97 10.48 17.11 70.54
CA THR A 97 10.87 16.30 71.75
C THR A 97 9.86 15.29 72.35
N HIS A 98 10.22 14.19 73.06
CA HIS A 98 11.45 13.63 73.70
C HIS A 98 11.30 12.06 73.80
N SER A 99 12.23 11.18 74.23
CA SER A 99 13.66 11.21 74.61
C SER A 99 14.29 9.79 74.75
N SER A 100 15.59 9.66 74.42
CA SER A 100 16.67 8.87 75.09
C SER A 100 16.64 7.32 75.28
N SER A 101 17.69 6.68 74.72
CA SER A 101 18.28 5.34 75.00
C SER A 101 19.42 5.45 76.08
N PRO A 102 20.49 4.59 76.19
CA PRO A 102 20.85 3.22 75.70
C PRO A 102 21.33 2.33 76.91
N PRO A 103 22.35 1.42 76.88
CA PRO A 103 23.05 0.58 75.85
C PRO A 103 22.78 -0.95 76.10
N THR A 104 23.59 -2.02 75.88
CA THR A 104 25.03 -2.34 75.63
C THR A 104 25.22 -3.61 74.73
N ASN A 105 26.45 -4.15 74.62
CA ASN A 105 26.88 -5.23 73.71
C ASN A 105 27.10 -6.60 74.40
N LYS A 106 26.93 -7.72 73.67
CA LYS A 106 27.98 -8.75 73.45
C LYS A 106 27.65 -9.78 72.34
N GLU A 107 28.53 -10.75 72.11
CA GLU A 107 28.77 -11.40 70.81
C GLU A 107 28.21 -12.84 70.62
N THR A 108 27.89 -13.15 69.36
CA THR A 108 27.91 -14.47 68.68
C THR A 108 26.93 -15.61 69.06
N ASN A 109 26.63 -16.43 68.05
CA ASN A 109 25.92 -17.72 68.06
C ASN A 109 24.42 -17.73 68.41
N ASN A 110 23.56 -17.41 67.44
CA ASN A 110 22.61 -18.39 66.88
C ASN A 110 21.89 -17.90 65.59
N HIS A 111 21.59 -18.86 64.71
CA HIS A 111 20.75 -18.83 63.49
C HIS A 111 20.71 -17.59 62.56
N HIS A 112 21.08 -17.83 61.30
CA HIS A 112 20.86 -16.91 60.17
C HIS A 112 19.38 -16.68 59.84
N SER A 113 19.05 -15.46 59.41
CA SER A 113 17.91 -15.16 58.53
C SER A 113 18.07 -15.85 57.16
N PRO A 114 16.97 -16.10 56.45
CA PRO A 114 16.98 -15.94 55.00
C PRO A 114 15.79 -15.12 54.47
N HIS A 115 15.90 -14.69 53.21
CA HIS A 115 14.77 -14.25 52.40
C HIS A 115 13.69 -15.34 52.27
N ASN A 116 12.47 -14.89 51.93
CA ASN A 116 11.23 -15.58 51.53
C ASN A 116 10.07 -15.21 52.47
N GLY A 117 8.81 -15.12 52.03
CA GLY A 117 8.28 -15.31 50.68
C GLY A 117 6.95 -16.08 50.70
N SER A 118 5.98 -15.69 49.90
CA SER A 118 4.71 -16.42 49.73
C SER A 118 4.56 -16.87 48.27
N GLN A 119 4.58 -18.19 48.06
CA GLN A 119 4.49 -18.81 46.75
C GLN A 119 3.03 -18.97 46.31
N CYS A 120 2.74 -18.76 45.03
CA CYS A 120 1.56 -19.36 44.41
C CYS A 120 1.94 -20.75 43.88
N SER A 121 1.43 -21.80 44.51
CA SER A 121 2.00 -23.15 44.44
C SER A 121 1.18 -24.15 43.61
N GLN A 122 1.14 -23.97 42.28
CA GLN A 122 0.89 -25.08 41.33
C GLN A 122 1.63 -24.87 39.99
N CYS A 123 2.94 -25.15 40.00
CA CYS A 123 3.73 -25.39 38.78
C CYS A 123 4.50 -26.71 38.92
N SER A 124 3.99 -27.78 38.30
CA SER A 124 4.74 -29.04 38.15
C SER A 124 5.56 -28.99 36.86
N PRO A 125 6.91 -29.05 36.92
CA PRO A 125 7.73 -28.97 35.72
C PRO A 125 7.86 -30.34 35.05
N ASN A 126 6.99 -30.66 34.08
CA ASN A 126 7.23 -31.71 33.09
C ASN A 126 6.29 -31.57 31.88
N GLY A 127 6.85 -31.68 30.67
CA GLY A 127 6.08 -31.83 29.43
C GLY A 127 5.42 -30.55 28.91
N SER A 128 6.20 -29.67 28.26
CA SER A 128 5.63 -28.82 27.21
C SER A 128 5.17 -29.71 26.04
N PRO A 129 3.94 -29.57 25.52
CA PRO A 129 3.53 -30.27 24.31
C PRO A 129 4.45 -29.88 23.16
N LYS A 130 4.97 -30.86 22.41
CA LYS A 130 5.79 -30.56 21.23
C LYS A 130 4.89 -29.96 20.14
N TYR A 131 5.38 -28.91 19.49
CA TYR A 131 4.71 -28.27 18.33
C TYR A 131 4.40 -29.25 17.17
N SER A 132 4.99 -30.45 17.17
CA SER A 132 4.75 -31.54 16.21
C SER A 132 3.40 -32.25 16.34
N GLU A 133 2.60 -32.01 17.39
CA GLU A 133 1.29 -32.66 17.61
C GLU A 133 0.09 -31.78 17.22
N ILE A 134 0.33 -30.63 16.58
CA ILE A 134 -0.72 -29.75 16.07
C ILE A 134 -1.28 -30.32 14.75
N ASP A 135 -2.37 -31.05 14.86
CA ASP A 135 -3.19 -31.54 13.75
C ASP A 135 -3.94 -30.36 13.09
N PHE A 136 -3.25 -29.62 12.21
CA PHE A 136 -3.78 -28.47 11.48
C PHE A 136 -5.03 -28.82 10.65
N ASP A 137 -5.12 -30.06 10.17
CA ASP A 137 -6.21 -30.59 9.35
C ASP A 137 -7.50 -30.82 10.17
N LYS A 138 -7.39 -30.87 11.50
CA LYS A 138 -8.49 -30.88 12.47
C LYS A 138 -8.93 -29.48 12.88
N ILE A 139 -8.02 -28.50 12.77
CA ILE A 139 -8.28 -27.08 13.09
C ILE A 139 -9.02 -26.38 11.93
N SER A 140 -8.71 -26.72 10.67
CA SER A 140 -9.46 -26.20 9.51
C SER A 140 -10.93 -26.64 9.52
N LYS A 141 -11.18 -27.94 9.75
CA LYS A 141 -12.51 -28.59 9.68
C LYS A 141 -13.49 -28.22 10.79
N LYS A 142 -13.23 -27.19 11.61
CA LYS A 142 -14.10 -26.79 12.73
C LYS A 142 -14.35 -25.28 12.89
N ARG A 143 -13.84 -24.44 11.98
CA ARG A 143 -14.13 -23.00 11.98
C ARG A 143 -15.57 -22.75 11.52
N LYS A 144 -16.43 -22.27 12.42
CA LYS A 144 -17.69 -21.60 12.02
C LYS A 144 -17.36 -20.14 11.73
N SER A 145 -17.36 -19.70 10.47
CA SER A 145 -17.24 -18.27 10.21
C SER A 145 -18.55 -17.56 10.53
N ASN A 146 -18.48 -16.45 11.25
CA ASN A 146 -19.62 -15.57 11.49
C ASN A 146 -20.11 -14.91 10.19
N ILE A 147 -19.34 -14.99 9.10
CA ILE A 147 -19.69 -14.37 7.81
C ILE A 147 -20.92 -15.05 7.19
N LYS A 148 -21.13 -16.34 7.47
CA LYS A 148 -22.31 -17.08 7.02
C LYS A 148 -23.60 -16.48 7.58
N SER A 149 -23.62 -16.15 8.86
CA SER A 149 -24.80 -15.52 9.48
C SER A 149 -25.06 -14.12 8.91
N LEU A 150 -24.02 -13.35 8.57
CA LEU A 150 -24.18 -12.09 7.85
C LEU A 150 -24.73 -12.29 6.41
N ILE A 151 -24.25 -13.30 5.70
CA ILE A 151 -24.75 -13.74 4.39
C ILE A 151 -26.22 -14.17 4.47
N GLU A 152 -26.63 -14.82 5.56
CA GLU A 152 -28.02 -15.22 5.82
C GLU A 152 -28.93 -14.01 6.16
N LEU A 153 -28.47 -13.05 6.95
CA LEU A 153 -29.22 -11.81 7.25
C LEU A 153 -29.48 -10.93 6.01
N CYS A 154 -28.71 -11.10 4.93
CA CYS A 154 -29.00 -10.44 3.65
C CYS A 154 -30.34 -10.89 3.03
N LEU A 155 -30.93 -12.01 3.49
CA LEU A 155 -32.27 -12.46 3.11
C LEU A 155 -33.37 -12.10 4.13
N SER A 156 -33.06 -11.32 5.18
CA SER A 156 -34.04 -10.98 6.23
C SER A 156 -35.29 -10.28 5.68
N GLU A 157 -36.46 -10.74 6.11
CA GLU A 157 -37.75 -10.10 5.80
C GLU A 157 -37.85 -8.67 6.36
N THR A 158 -37.08 -8.37 7.42
CA THR A 158 -36.99 -7.03 7.97
C THR A 158 -36.10 -6.16 7.08
N LYS A 159 -36.73 -5.34 6.22
CA LYS A 159 -36.08 -4.41 5.28
C LYS A 159 -34.85 -3.68 5.87
N LYS A 160 -34.93 -3.17 7.11
CA LYS A 160 -33.81 -2.52 7.80
C LYS A 160 -32.60 -3.45 8.04
N VAL A 161 -32.84 -4.68 8.48
CA VAL A 161 -31.78 -5.69 8.72
C VAL A 161 -31.14 -6.08 7.40
N GLN A 162 -31.94 -6.39 6.38
CA GLN A 162 -31.47 -6.73 5.04
C GLN A 162 -30.58 -5.63 4.45
N SER A 163 -31.00 -4.35 4.47
CA SER A 163 -30.19 -3.25 3.93
C SER A 163 -28.91 -3.02 4.74
N SER A 164 -28.93 -3.13 6.07
CA SER A 164 -27.72 -3.02 6.88
C SER A 164 -26.76 -4.19 6.67
N ALA A 165 -27.27 -5.42 6.52
CA ALA A 165 -26.48 -6.61 6.25
C ALA A 165 -25.78 -6.53 4.88
N LEU A 166 -26.54 -6.14 3.83
CA LEU A 166 -25.99 -5.93 2.49
C LEU A 166 -24.97 -4.79 2.42
N ARG A 167 -25.15 -3.70 3.19
CA ARG A 167 -24.16 -2.62 3.29
C ARG A 167 -22.86 -3.09 3.97
N LEU A 168 -22.96 -3.78 5.10
CA LEU A 168 -21.77 -4.35 5.77
C LEU A 168 -21.06 -5.38 4.88
N LEU A 169 -21.82 -6.25 4.19
CA LEU A 169 -21.27 -7.26 3.28
C LEU A 169 -20.63 -6.63 2.03
N TRP A 170 -21.12 -5.48 1.56
CA TRP A 170 -20.46 -4.67 0.52
C TRP A 170 -19.11 -4.15 1.03
N HIS A 171 -19.03 -3.54 2.22
CA HIS A 171 -17.75 -3.08 2.78
C HIS A 171 -16.73 -4.22 2.98
N LEU A 172 -17.19 -5.40 3.42
CA LEU A 172 -16.33 -6.57 3.63
C LEU A 172 -15.87 -7.22 2.32
N SER A 173 -16.70 -7.27 1.29
CA SER A 173 -16.34 -7.91 0.01
C SER A 173 -15.23 -7.19 -0.75
N ALA A 174 -14.95 -5.92 -0.45
CA ALA A 174 -13.79 -5.19 -0.99
C ALA A 174 -12.44 -5.74 -0.47
N GLN A 175 -12.43 -6.42 0.67
CA GLN A 175 -11.22 -6.89 1.35
C GLN A 175 -10.74 -8.22 0.75
N ALA A 176 -9.52 -8.25 0.23
CA ALA A 176 -8.98 -9.39 -0.52
C ALA A 176 -9.09 -10.72 0.26
N ASP A 177 -8.66 -10.73 1.52
CA ASP A 177 -8.72 -11.86 2.46
C ASP A 177 -10.11 -12.51 2.58
N LEU A 178 -11.19 -11.76 2.35
CA LEU A 178 -12.56 -12.25 2.51
C LEU A 178 -13.19 -12.76 1.20
N LYS A 179 -12.60 -12.48 0.03
CA LYS A 179 -13.24 -12.79 -1.27
C LYS A 179 -13.40 -14.29 -1.53
N VAL A 180 -12.49 -15.11 -1.01
CA VAL A 180 -12.59 -16.58 -1.08
C VAL A 180 -13.58 -17.09 -0.03
N LEU A 181 -13.44 -16.66 1.22
CA LEU A 181 -14.31 -17.08 2.34
C LEU A 181 -15.80 -16.76 2.09
N LEU A 182 -16.12 -15.60 1.53
CA LEU A 182 -17.47 -15.22 1.11
C LEU A 182 -18.08 -16.20 0.08
N PHE A 183 -17.25 -16.70 -0.82
CA PHE A 183 -17.63 -17.60 -1.91
C PHE A 183 -17.73 -19.06 -1.46
N GLU A 184 -16.91 -19.49 -0.50
CA GLU A 184 -17.01 -20.77 0.20
C GLU A 184 -18.29 -20.84 1.07
N GLU A 185 -18.63 -19.76 1.78
CA GLU A 185 -19.84 -19.64 2.60
C GLU A 185 -21.11 -19.29 1.80
N GLY A 186 -21.07 -19.43 0.46
CA GLY A 186 -22.26 -19.47 -0.39
C GLY A 186 -22.90 -18.12 -0.72
N VAL A 187 -22.15 -17.01 -0.73
CA VAL A 187 -22.72 -15.67 -1.03
C VAL A 187 -23.49 -15.63 -2.35
N LEU A 188 -22.98 -16.31 -3.39
CA LEU A 188 -23.58 -16.32 -4.73
C LEU A 188 -25.01 -16.88 -4.74
N ASP A 189 -25.30 -17.92 -3.97
CA ASP A 189 -26.64 -18.51 -3.88
C ASP A 189 -27.64 -17.55 -3.23
N LYS A 190 -27.21 -16.77 -2.24
CA LYS A 190 -28.04 -15.71 -1.66
C LYS A 190 -28.26 -14.57 -2.65
N LEU A 191 -27.26 -14.20 -3.46
CA LEU A 191 -27.42 -13.18 -4.50
C LEU A 191 -28.37 -13.64 -5.63
N LYS A 192 -28.34 -14.92 -6.02
CA LYS A 192 -29.33 -15.54 -6.92
C LYS A 192 -30.73 -15.48 -6.31
N TYR A 193 -30.88 -15.92 -5.06
CA TYR A 193 -32.18 -15.94 -4.37
C TYR A 193 -32.79 -14.54 -4.25
N LEU A 194 -31.99 -13.52 -3.90
CA LEU A 194 -32.43 -12.12 -3.90
C LEU A 194 -33.07 -11.75 -5.24
N MET A 195 -32.37 -12.01 -6.35
CA MET A 195 -32.85 -11.71 -7.71
C MET A 195 -34.16 -12.45 -8.06
N PHE A 196 -34.31 -13.74 -7.70
CA PHE A 196 -35.57 -14.45 -7.94
C PHE A 196 -36.73 -13.88 -7.11
N SER A 197 -36.52 -13.61 -5.82
CA SER A 197 -37.53 -12.99 -4.95
C SER A 197 -37.92 -11.57 -5.41
N ASP A 198 -36.98 -10.86 -6.05
CA ASP A 198 -37.17 -9.56 -6.68
C ASP A 198 -38.09 -9.64 -7.92
N ILE A 199 -37.98 -10.71 -8.71
CA ILE A 199 -38.81 -10.95 -9.90
C ILE A 199 -40.24 -11.28 -9.50
N GLU A 200 -40.43 -12.10 -8.47
CA GLU A 200 -41.76 -12.46 -7.97
C GLU A 200 -42.51 -11.25 -7.41
N LYS A 201 -41.90 -10.53 -6.46
CA LYS A 201 -42.51 -9.35 -5.81
C LYS A 201 -42.76 -8.17 -6.76
N SER A 202 -42.13 -8.17 -7.94
CA SER A 202 -42.30 -7.09 -8.93
C SER A 202 -43.69 -7.00 -9.58
N LYS A 203 -44.58 -7.97 -9.32
CA LYS A 203 -45.94 -8.01 -9.86
C LYS A 203 -46.97 -7.29 -8.99
N ASP A 204 -46.75 -7.23 -7.67
CA ASP A 204 -47.80 -6.90 -6.70
C ASP A 204 -47.58 -5.58 -5.94
N GLU A 205 -46.33 -5.09 -5.81
CA GLU A 205 -46.02 -3.89 -5.02
C GLU A 205 -45.82 -2.63 -5.89
N GLN A 206 -46.79 -1.70 -5.85
CA GLN A 206 -46.67 -0.35 -6.44
C GLN A 206 -46.17 0.72 -5.45
N ASP A 207 -45.81 0.35 -4.22
CA ASP A 207 -45.35 1.32 -3.20
C ASP A 207 -43.95 1.89 -3.51
N LYS A 208 -43.82 3.20 -3.36
CA LYS A 208 -42.60 3.97 -3.56
C LYS A 208 -41.50 3.60 -2.57
N GLN A 209 -41.83 3.29 -1.31
CA GLN A 209 -40.83 2.92 -0.31
C GLN A 209 -40.28 1.51 -0.55
N SER A 210 -41.11 0.57 -0.99
CA SER A 210 -40.70 -0.72 -1.54
C SER A 210 -39.81 -0.58 -2.79
N GLN A 211 -40.16 0.29 -3.73
CA GLN A 211 -39.33 0.53 -4.91
C GLN A 211 -37.93 1.07 -4.56
N ILE A 212 -37.85 2.01 -3.61
CA ILE A 212 -36.57 2.53 -3.09
C ILE A 212 -35.74 1.40 -2.45
N HIS A 213 -36.36 0.62 -1.55
CA HIS A 213 -35.70 -0.51 -0.88
C HIS A 213 -35.13 -1.52 -1.87
N ARG A 214 -35.92 -1.89 -2.90
CA ARG A 214 -35.51 -2.81 -3.96
C ARG A 214 -34.28 -2.28 -4.73
N THR A 215 -34.25 -0.99 -5.05
CA THR A 215 -33.09 -0.36 -5.71
C THR A 215 -31.84 -0.38 -4.81
N GLU A 216 -31.97 -0.18 -3.49
CA GLU A 216 -30.83 -0.35 -2.57
C GLU A 216 -30.31 -1.80 -2.53
N VAL A 217 -31.21 -2.79 -2.46
CA VAL A 217 -30.84 -4.22 -2.47
C VAL A 217 -30.13 -4.60 -3.76
N GLN A 218 -30.64 -4.16 -4.92
CA GLN A 218 -29.97 -4.39 -6.20
C GLN A 218 -28.62 -3.67 -6.30
N LEU A 219 -28.50 -2.44 -5.78
CA LEU A 219 -27.24 -1.70 -5.76
C LEU A 219 -26.17 -2.41 -4.93
N ALA A 220 -26.46 -2.71 -3.67
CA ALA A 220 -25.51 -3.34 -2.76
C ALA A 220 -25.10 -4.75 -3.24
N SER A 221 -26.05 -5.56 -3.72
CA SER A 221 -25.73 -6.88 -4.30
C SER A 221 -24.94 -6.80 -5.60
N SER A 222 -25.11 -5.74 -6.42
CA SER A 222 -24.25 -5.52 -7.60
C SER A 222 -22.84 -5.15 -7.21
N ALA A 223 -22.68 -4.35 -6.14
CA ALA A 223 -21.37 -3.94 -5.66
C ALA A 223 -20.61 -5.09 -4.98
N ILE A 224 -21.30 -5.96 -4.22
CA ILE A 224 -20.74 -7.21 -3.70
C ILE A 224 -20.24 -8.10 -4.84
N LEU A 225 -21.05 -8.28 -5.89
CA LEU A 225 -20.70 -9.11 -7.05
C LEU A 225 -19.53 -8.53 -7.85
N GLN A 226 -19.47 -7.21 -8.01
CA GLN A 226 -18.34 -6.52 -8.64
C GLN A 226 -17.06 -6.66 -7.80
N ASN A 227 -17.14 -6.54 -6.48
CA ASN A 227 -16.00 -6.69 -5.58
C ASN A 227 -15.40 -8.10 -5.62
N ILE A 228 -16.22 -9.15 -5.57
CA ILE A 228 -15.73 -10.54 -5.58
C ILE A 228 -15.24 -11.01 -6.96
N THR A 229 -15.56 -10.29 -8.04
CA THR A 229 -15.07 -10.53 -9.42
C THR A 229 -13.85 -9.71 -9.80
N GLU A 230 -13.44 -8.72 -9.00
CA GLU A 230 -12.25 -7.90 -9.23
C GLU A 230 -10.99 -8.74 -9.51
N TYR A 231 -10.26 -8.38 -10.56
CA TYR A 231 -9.06 -9.06 -11.02
C TYR A 231 -7.80 -8.38 -10.47
N ARG A 232 -7.04 -9.04 -9.59
CA ARG A 232 -5.85 -8.46 -8.93
C ARG A 232 -4.55 -8.94 -9.57
N PHE A 233 -4.10 -8.21 -10.58
CA PHE A 233 -2.89 -8.53 -11.33
C PHE A 233 -1.58 -8.37 -10.52
N GLU A 234 -1.60 -7.65 -9.39
CA GLU A 234 -0.42 -7.34 -8.54
C GLU A 234 0.41 -8.55 -8.06
N LYS A 235 -0.11 -9.78 -8.22
CA LYS A 235 0.60 -11.05 -7.96
C LYS A 235 0.50 -12.08 -9.09
N GLY A 236 -0.18 -11.78 -10.20
CA GLY A 236 -0.50 -12.75 -11.24
C GLY A 236 -1.52 -13.83 -10.84
N GLU A 237 -2.18 -13.70 -9.68
CA GLU A 237 -3.14 -14.68 -9.16
C GLU A 237 -4.49 -14.55 -9.90
N ILE A 238 -4.92 -15.62 -10.60
CA ILE A 238 -6.24 -15.69 -11.22
C ILE A 238 -7.31 -15.78 -10.12
N ASN A 239 -8.29 -14.88 -10.12
CA ASN A 239 -9.41 -14.92 -9.18
C ASN A 239 -10.37 -16.08 -9.55
N PRO A 240 -10.44 -17.17 -8.75
CA PRO A 240 -11.20 -18.37 -9.10
C PRO A 240 -12.72 -18.15 -9.07
N ASN A 241 -13.18 -17.09 -8.39
CA ASN A 241 -14.59 -16.72 -8.35
C ASN A 241 -15.11 -16.40 -9.76
N GLN A 242 -14.27 -15.85 -10.64
CA GLN A 242 -14.68 -15.41 -11.98
C GLN A 242 -15.24 -16.56 -12.83
N VAL A 243 -14.56 -17.71 -12.87
CA VAL A 243 -14.98 -18.87 -13.67
C VAL A 243 -16.26 -19.49 -13.11
N LYS A 244 -16.34 -19.68 -11.78
CA LYS A 244 -17.54 -20.25 -11.15
C LYS A 244 -18.74 -19.31 -11.24
N ILE A 245 -18.57 -17.99 -11.21
CA ILE A 245 -19.65 -17.02 -11.42
C ILE A 245 -20.25 -17.14 -12.83
N VAL A 246 -19.43 -17.36 -13.86
CA VAL A 246 -19.93 -17.61 -15.22
C VAL A 246 -20.63 -18.97 -15.30
N ASN A 247 -20.02 -20.04 -14.77
CA ASN A 247 -20.58 -21.40 -14.77
C ASN A 247 -21.88 -21.54 -13.94
N GLU A 248 -22.15 -20.63 -13.00
CA GLU A 248 -23.40 -20.56 -12.23
C GLU A 248 -24.50 -19.70 -12.90
N ASN A 249 -24.34 -19.37 -14.20
CA ASN A 249 -25.26 -18.57 -15.01
C ASN A 249 -25.57 -17.17 -14.45
N ILE A 250 -24.70 -16.63 -13.58
CA ILE A 250 -24.88 -15.29 -12.96
C ILE A 250 -24.94 -14.19 -14.03
N VAL A 251 -24.26 -14.38 -15.16
CA VAL A 251 -24.28 -13.42 -16.28
C VAL A 251 -25.70 -13.28 -16.84
N GLU A 252 -26.31 -14.38 -17.28
CA GLU A 252 -27.65 -14.35 -17.88
C GLU A 252 -28.75 -14.03 -16.86
N LEU A 253 -28.65 -14.60 -15.66
CA LEU A 253 -29.65 -14.40 -14.60
C LEU A 253 -29.56 -12.99 -14.01
N ILE A 254 -28.40 -12.59 -13.49
CA ILE A 254 -28.26 -11.37 -12.69
C ILE A 254 -27.79 -10.17 -13.55
N LEU A 255 -26.72 -10.34 -14.34
CA LEU A 255 -26.07 -9.20 -15.00
C LEU A 255 -26.88 -8.67 -16.20
N ILE A 256 -27.38 -9.55 -17.08
CA ILE A 256 -28.12 -9.10 -18.27
C ILE A 256 -29.40 -8.33 -17.91
N PRO A 257 -30.24 -8.73 -16.92
CA PRO A 257 -31.34 -7.90 -16.46
C PRO A 257 -30.90 -6.59 -15.79
N ARG A 258 -29.85 -6.61 -14.95
CA ARG A 258 -29.37 -5.40 -14.26
C ARG A 258 -28.74 -4.36 -15.19
N SER A 259 -28.19 -4.78 -16.33
CA SER A 259 -27.75 -3.86 -17.40
C SER A 259 -28.88 -2.97 -17.96
N LYS A 260 -30.14 -3.38 -17.74
CA LYS A 260 -31.36 -2.67 -18.16
C LYS A 260 -32.05 -1.91 -17.02
N SER A 261 -31.42 -1.85 -15.84
CA SER A 261 -31.95 -1.09 -14.69
C SER A 261 -32.04 0.41 -14.99
N SER A 262 -32.99 1.11 -14.38
CA SER A 262 -33.10 2.57 -14.48
C SER A 262 -32.05 3.32 -13.63
N ASP A 263 -31.39 2.65 -12.69
CA ASP A 263 -30.31 3.22 -11.89
C ASP A 263 -28.96 3.03 -12.59
N LYS A 264 -28.35 4.15 -13.00
CA LYS A 264 -27.03 4.17 -13.65
C LYS A 264 -25.91 3.54 -12.80
N ARG A 265 -26.03 3.52 -11.47
CA ARG A 265 -25.06 2.88 -10.57
C ARG A 265 -25.14 1.36 -10.66
N ILE A 266 -26.36 0.82 -10.78
CA ILE A 266 -26.58 -0.62 -11.01
C ILE A 266 -26.06 -1.02 -12.39
N GLN A 267 -26.37 -0.23 -13.43
CA GLN A 267 -25.80 -0.44 -14.77
C GLN A 267 -24.27 -0.42 -14.75
N PHE A 268 -23.67 0.59 -14.09
CA PHE A 268 -22.21 0.74 -14.00
C PHE A 268 -21.53 -0.46 -13.34
N LEU A 269 -21.98 -0.86 -12.15
CA LEU A 269 -21.41 -2.00 -11.41
C LEU A 269 -21.59 -3.32 -12.18
N THR A 270 -22.72 -3.46 -12.87
CA THR A 270 -22.97 -4.59 -13.78
C THR A 270 -21.97 -4.62 -14.92
N THR A 271 -21.75 -3.49 -15.59
CA THR A 271 -20.78 -3.36 -16.68
C THR A 271 -19.35 -3.63 -16.22
N LEU A 272 -18.94 -3.09 -15.08
CA LEU A 272 -17.65 -3.37 -14.46
C LEU A 272 -17.49 -4.84 -14.07
N THR A 273 -18.55 -5.51 -13.61
CA THR A 273 -18.54 -6.96 -13.36
C THR A 273 -18.29 -7.75 -14.64
N ILE A 274 -19.01 -7.46 -15.74
CA ILE A 274 -18.80 -8.12 -17.04
C ILE A 274 -17.37 -7.88 -17.54
N ALA A 275 -16.87 -6.64 -17.43
CA ALA A 275 -15.54 -6.27 -17.86
C ALA A 275 -14.44 -7.00 -17.06
N ASN A 276 -14.59 -7.10 -15.72
CA ASN A 276 -13.71 -7.90 -14.86
C ASN A 276 -13.73 -9.39 -15.22
N LEU A 277 -14.92 -9.97 -15.42
CA LEU A 277 -15.07 -11.38 -15.82
C LEU A 277 -14.38 -11.68 -17.17
N SER A 278 -14.35 -10.72 -18.09
CA SER A 278 -13.72 -10.90 -19.41
C SER A 278 -12.19 -10.96 -19.40
N MET A 279 -11.54 -10.65 -18.27
CA MET A 279 -10.08 -10.76 -18.11
C MET A 279 -9.60 -12.20 -17.92
N ASN A 280 -10.51 -13.15 -17.69
CA ASN A 280 -10.23 -14.58 -17.75
C ASN A 280 -10.71 -15.15 -19.10
N GLU A 281 -9.80 -15.80 -19.83
CA GLU A 281 -10.05 -16.37 -21.15
C GLU A 281 -11.08 -17.51 -21.14
N GLU A 282 -11.17 -18.29 -20.06
CA GLU A 282 -12.16 -19.37 -19.93
C GLU A 282 -13.60 -18.84 -20.03
N ASN A 283 -13.83 -17.61 -19.55
CA ASN A 283 -15.15 -16.97 -19.57
C ASN A 283 -15.57 -16.47 -20.96
N HIS A 284 -14.65 -16.36 -21.93
CA HIS A 284 -14.92 -15.67 -23.20
C HIS A 284 -16.09 -16.30 -23.96
N SER A 285 -16.12 -17.63 -24.07
CA SER A 285 -17.16 -18.36 -24.83
C SER A 285 -18.57 -18.04 -24.31
N GLU A 286 -18.76 -18.03 -23.00
CA GLU A 286 -20.07 -17.75 -22.39
C GLU A 286 -20.44 -16.27 -22.47
N LEU A 287 -19.50 -15.37 -22.18
CA LEU A 287 -19.70 -13.92 -22.32
C LEU A 287 -20.02 -13.52 -23.77
N GLN A 288 -19.51 -14.27 -24.75
CA GLN A 288 -19.81 -14.05 -26.17
C GLN A 288 -21.20 -14.57 -26.55
N LYS A 289 -21.59 -15.80 -26.14
CA LYS A 289 -22.91 -16.37 -26.43
C LYS A 289 -24.06 -15.47 -25.96
N CYS A 290 -23.94 -14.93 -24.75
CA CYS A 290 -24.97 -14.08 -24.15
C CYS A 290 -24.84 -12.59 -24.54
N ASN A 291 -23.94 -12.25 -25.48
CA ASN A 291 -23.67 -10.89 -25.97
C ASN A 291 -23.32 -9.88 -24.86
N ALA A 292 -22.57 -10.31 -23.84
CA ALA A 292 -22.21 -9.48 -22.70
C ALA A 292 -21.28 -8.31 -23.09
N PHE A 293 -20.40 -8.49 -24.07
CA PHE A 293 -19.52 -7.43 -24.59
C PHE A 293 -20.30 -6.26 -25.19
N ASP A 294 -21.41 -6.52 -25.88
CA ASP A 294 -22.29 -5.47 -26.41
C ASP A 294 -22.91 -4.62 -25.31
N LEU A 295 -23.13 -5.19 -24.10
CA LEU A 295 -23.64 -4.44 -22.96
C LEU A 295 -22.59 -3.46 -22.44
N VAL A 296 -21.31 -3.85 -22.47
CA VAL A 296 -20.19 -3.00 -22.06
C VAL A 296 -20.05 -1.79 -22.97
N GLU A 297 -20.02 -1.99 -24.30
CA GLU A 297 -19.99 -0.87 -25.24
C GLU A 297 -21.27 -0.03 -25.18
N ARG A 298 -22.45 -0.66 -25.14
CA ARG A 298 -23.74 0.05 -25.13
C ARG A 298 -23.90 0.90 -23.88
N PHE A 299 -23.34 0.49 -22.73
CA PHE A 299 -23.29 1.34 -21.54
C PHE A 299 -22.49 2.63 -21.77
N VAL A 300 -21.32 2.53 -22.40
CA VAL A 300 -20.47 3.71 -22.71
C VAL A 300 -21.14 4.60 -23.77
N ILE A 301 -21.78 4.02 -24.79
CA ILE A 301 -22.45 4.80 -25.87
C ILE A 301 -23.74 5.47 -25.38
N SER A 302 -24.51 4.81 -24.51
CA SER A 302 -25.82 5.29 -24.05
C SER A 302 -25.72 6.31 -22.91
N ASN A 303 -24.52 6.49 -22.33
CA ASN A 303 -24.24 7.53 -21.36
C ASN A 303 -23.42 8.66 -22.01
N SER A 304 -23.63 9.88 -21.52
CA SER A 304 -22.77 11.01 -21.84
C SER A 304 -21.32 10.71 -21.44
N ILE A 305 -20.35 11.24 -22.21
CA ILE A 305 -18.92 11.18 -21.91
C ILE A 305 -18.65 11.67 -20.47
N TYR A 306 -19.40 12.67 -20.02
CA TYR A 306 -19.48 13.10 -18.64
C TYR A 306 -20.57 12.32 -17.91
N MET A 307 -20.18 11.49 -16.95
CA MET A 307 -21.09 10.75 -16.08
C MET A 307 -21.04 11.34 -14.68
N ASP A 308 -22.15 11.92 -14.23
CA ASP A 308 -22.29 12.43 -12.86
C ASP A 308 -22.72 11.31 -11.90
N LEU A 309 -21.87 10.29 -11.77
CA LEU A 309 -21.90 9.38 -10.63
C LEU A 309 -20.94 9.90 -9.57
N VAL A 310 -21.36 9.86 -8.30
CA VAL A 310 -20.52 10.14 -7.14
C VAL A 310 -19.61 8.92 -6.86
N CYS A 311 -18.72 8.66 -7.81
CA CYS A 311 -17.73 7.59 -7.75
C CYS A 311 -16.41 8.14 -7.19
N HIS A 312 -16.07 7.73 -5.98
CA HIS A 312 -14.79 8.05 -5.36
C HIS A 312 -13.71 7.09 -5.88
N TRP A 313 -12.44 7.54 -5.86
CA TRP A 313 -11.27 6.73 -6.23
C TRP A 313 -11.24 5.33 -5.59
N ILE A 314 -11.68 5.20 -4.34
CA ILE A 314 -11.72 3.93 -3.61
C ILE A 314 -12.70 2.92 -4.25
N THR A 315 -13.77 3.40 -4.87
CA THR A 315 -14.75 2.57 -5.61
C THR A 315 -14.32 2.31 -7.05
N LEU A 316 -13.50 3.19 -7.61
CA LEU A 316 -12.91 3.05 -8.95
C LEU A 316 -11.39 2.87 -8.84
N GLN A 317 -10.94 1.86 -8.07
CA GLN A 317 -9.54 1.45 -8.14
C GLN A 317 -9.23 1.19 -9.62
N PRO A 318 -8.25 1.94 -10.17
CA PRO A 318 -8.29 2.34 -11.56
C PRO A 318 -8.19 1.11 -12.46
N HIS A 319 -9.10 1.02 -13.42
CA HIS A 319 -9.30 -0.17 -14.24
C HIS A 319 -8.21 -0.34 -15.33
N ILE A 320 -6.97 -0.01 -14.98
CA ILE A 320 -5.76 -0.13 -15.80
C ILE A 320 -5.48 -1.58 -16.23
N PRO A 321 -5.75 -2.62 -15.41
CA PRO A 321 -5.76 -4.00 -15.90
C PRO A 321 -6.73 -4.21 -17.07
N LEU A 322 -7.88 -3.51 -17.11
CA LEU A 322 -8.85 -3.62 -18.21
C LEU A 322 -8.40 -2.87 -19.49
N LEU A 323 -7.45 -1.92 -19.41
CA LEU A 323 -6.81 -1.33 -20.60
C LEU A 323 -6.01 -2.37 -21.40
N HIS A 324 -5.53 -3.43 -20.74
CA HIS A 324 -4.82 -4.55 -21.36
C HIS A 324 -5.76 -5.61 -21.96
N SER A 325 -7.08 -5.45 -21.81
CA SER A 325 -8.05 -6.38 -22.40
C SER A 325 -7.94 -6.40 -23.92
N LYS A 326 -8.05 -7.58 -24.53
CA LYS A 326 -8.06 -7.73 -26.00
C LYS A 326 -9.38 -7.30 -26.67
N TYR A 327 -10.41 -6.99 -25.88
CA TYR A 327 -11.73 -6.59 -26.38
C TYR A 327 -11.87 -5.06 -26.35
N TYR A 328 -12.09 -4.43 -27.50
CA TYR A 328 -12.16 -2.96 -27.59
C TYR A 328 -13.31 -2.37 -26.75
N GLN A 329 -14.39 -3.13 -26.51
CA GLN A 329 -15.50 -2.71 -25.65
C GLN A 329 -15.04 -2.51 -24.20
N VAL A 330 -14.15 -3.39 -23.73
CA VAL A 330 -13.60 -3.38 -22.37
C VAL A 330 -12.54 -2.28 -22.23
N GLN A 331 -11.67 -2.12 -23.23
CA GLN A 331 -10.75 -0.99 -23.35
C GLN A 331 -11.50 0.35 -23.31
N LEU A 332 -12.57 0.47 -24.10
CA LEU A 332 -13.42 1.65 -24.21
C LEU A 332 -14.10 2.00 -22.87
N PHE A 333 -14.59 1.00 -22.14
CA PHE A 333 -15.14 1.19 -20.79
C PHE A 333 -14.08 1.58 -19.76
N ALA A 334 -12.89 0.98 -19.81
CA ALA A 334 -11.78 1.34 -18.92
C ALA A 334 -11.34 2.80 -19.12
N LEU A 335 -11.16 3.24 -20.37
CA LEU A 335 -10.87 4.63 -20.73
C LEU A 335 -12.01 5.56 -20.31
N TYR A 336 -13.27 5.18 -20.50
CA TYR A 336 -14.43 5.96 -20.05
C TYR A 336 -14.44 6.20 -18.53
N CYS A 337 -14.07 5.21 -17.73
CA CYS A 337 -13.94 5.33 -16.29
C CYS A 337 -12.80 6.28 -15.88
N LEU A 338 -11.62 6.12 -16.49
CA LEU A 338 -10.45 6.97 -16.20
C LEU A 338 -10.72 8.44 -16.58
N TYR A 339 -11.28 8.70 -17.76
CA TYR A 339 -11.64 10.04 -18.20
C TYR A 339 -12.64 10.73 -17.24
N ASN A 340 -13.60 9.97 -16.69
CA ASN A 340 -14.54 10.52 -15.72
C ASN A 340 -13.92 10.78 -14.34
N LEU A 341 -13.01 9.94 -13.86
CA LEU A 341 -12.23 10.21 -12.65
C LEU A 341 -11.41 11.50 -12.78
N MET A 342 -10.75 11.68 -13.92
CA MET A 342 -9.90 12.84 -14.22
C MET A 342 -10.65 14.17 -14.34
N ARG A 343 -11.99 14.18 -14.28
CA ARG A 343 -12.79 15.42 -14.10
C ARG A 343 -12.53 16.09 -12.75
N ASN A 344 -12.06 15.35 -11.74
CA ASN A 344 -11.63 15.87 -10.45
C ASN A 344 -10.09 15.99 -10.43
N ASP A 345 -9.57 17.20 -10.22
CA ASP A 345 -8.13 17.48 -10.18
C ASP A 345 -7.38 16.69 -9.10
N GLN A 346 -8.06 16.31 -8.00
CA GLN A 346 -7.50 15.38 -7.02
C GLN A 346 -7.13 14.05 -7.70
N TYR A 347 -8.13 13.39 -8.31
CA TYR A 347 -7.99 12.05 -8.87
C TYR A 347 -7.10 11.98 -10.11
N LYS A 348 -6.81 13.10 -10.79
CA LYS A 348 -5.75 13.13 -11.83
C LYS A 348 -4.41 12.63 -11.28
N VAL A 349 -4.07 13.00 -10.05
CA VAL A 349 -2.80 12.63 -9.40
C VAL A 349 -2.75 11.13 -9.09
N GLU A 350 -3.84 10.55 -8.55
CA GLU A 350 -3.89 9.11 -8.32
C GLU A 350 -4.00 8.28 -9.61
N VAL A 351 -4.72 8.77 -10.65
CA VAL A 351 -4.73 8.15 -11.99
C VAL A 351 -3.32 8.09 -12.55
N TRP A 352 -2.58 9.19 -12.56
CA TRP A 352 -1.20 9.23 -13.05
C TRP A 352 -0.29 8.27 -12.28
N LYS A 353 -0.34 8.32 -10.94
CA LYS A 353 0.45 7.42 -10.06
C LYS A 353 0.17 5.94 -10.29
N SER A 354 -1.06 5.58 -10.65
CA SER A 354 -1.40 4.18 -10.89
C SER A 354 -1.08 3.74 -12.32
N LEU A 355 -1.19 4.63 -13.31
CA LEU A 355 -0.76 4.39 -14.70
C LEU A 355 0.75 4.14 -14.78
N SER A 356 1.56 4.83 -13.97
CA SER A 356 3.02 4.63 -13.95
C SER A 356 3.46 3.33 -13.26
N VAL A 357 2.65 2.77 -12.36
CA VAL A 357 2.98 1.51 -11.64
C VAL A 357 2.46 0.27 -12.37
N ASN A 358 1.32 0.34 -13.07
CA ASN A 358 0.62 -0.83 -13.62
C ASN A 358 0.81 -1.02 -15.15
N ASN A 359 1.95 -0.60 -15.71
CA ASN A 359 2.19 -0.50 -17.17
C ASN A 359 1.15 0.35 -17.93
N GLY A 360 0.32 1.12 -17.21
CA GLY A 360 -0.83 1.85 -17.74
C GLY A 360 -0.48 2.91 -18.76
N VAL A 361 0.65 3.62 -18.59
CA VAL A 361 1.18 4.56 -19.59
C VAL A 361 1.43 3.84 -20.92
N GLN A 362 2.04 2.67 -20.89
CA GLN A 362 2.28 1.84 -22.07
C GLN A 362 0.96 1.31 -22.66
N SER A 363 -0.05 1.03 -21.85
CA SER A 363 -1.40 0.72 -22.34
C SER A 363 -2.01 1.91 -23.09
N ILE A 364 -1.89 3.15 -22.60
CA ILE A 364 -2.38 4.35 -23.29
C ILE A 364 -1.71 4.49 -24.67
N PHE A 365 -0.39 4.30 -24.78
CA PHE A 365 0.31 4.31 -26.08
C PHE A 365 -0.19 3.23 -27.06
N TYR A 366 -0.45 2.00 -26.59
CA TYR A 366 -1.08 0.98 -27.44
C TYR A 366 -2.51 1.34 -27.85
N LEU A 367 -3.27 1.99 -26.98
CA LEU A 367 -4.68 2.37 -27.25
C LEU A 367 -4.81 3.62 -28.14
N LEU A 368 -3.81 4.52 -28.15
CA LEU A 368 -3.67 5.59 -29.15
C LEU A 368 -3.53 5.05 -30.59
N HIS A 369 -3.03 3.82 -30.72
CA HIS A 369 -2.87 3.08 -31.97
C HIS A 369 -3.97 2.03 -32.22
N SER A 370 -5.05 2.03 -31.44
CA SER A 370 -6.15 1.07 -31.57
C SER A 370 -6.88 1.21 -32.92
N PRO A 371 -7.30 0.10 -33.57
CA PRO A 371 -8.14 0.16 -34.77
C PRO A 371 -9.55 0.72 -34.50
N HIS A 372 -9.95 0.88 -33.24
CA HIS A 372 -11.28 1.39 -32.88
C HIS A 372 -11.25 2.88 -32.55
N GLY A 373 -11.83 3.72 -33.41
CA GLY A 373 -11.71 5.19 -33.34
C GLY A 373 -12.11 5.83 -32.00
N LYS A 374 -13.13 5.31 -31.29
CA LYS A 374 -13.53 5.83 -29.96
C LYS A 374 -12.53 5.49 -28.85
N VAL A 375 -11.77 4.39 -28.99
CA VAL A 375 -10.70 4.02 -28.06
C VAL A 375 -9.55 5.02 -28.24
N VAL A 376 -9.15 5.31 -29.47
CA VAL A 376 -8.16 6.36 -29.80
C VAL A 376 -8.60 7.74 -29.29
N GLU A 377 -9.88 8.09 -29.45
CA GLU A 377 -10.43 9.38 -28.99
C GLU A 377 -10.31 9.56 -27.47
N LEU A 378 -10.72 8.56 -26.67
CA LEU A 378 -10.61 8.64 -25.21
C LEU A 378 -9.16 8.48 -24.72
N ALA A 379 -8.35 7.64 -25.36
CA ALA A 379 -6.93 7.48 -25.05
C ALA A 379 -6.19 8.81 -25.24
N ARG A 380 -6.46 9.54 -26.34
CA ARG A 380 -5.88 10.87 -26.58
C ARG A 380 -6.36 11.90 -25.57
N LYS A 381 -7.67 11.98 -25.30
CA LYS A 381 -8.23 12.86 -24.26
C LYS A 381 -7.64 12.61 -22.86
N ILE A 382 -7.27 11.37 -22.54
CA ILE A 382 -6.57 11.03 -21.30
C ILE A 382 -5.09 11.44 -21.37
N ALA A 383 -4.41 11.14 -22.47
CA ALA A 383 -3.01 11.49 -22.68
C ALA A 383 -2.79 13.01 -22.59
N ASP A 384 -3.59 13.80 -23.31
CA ASP A 384 -3.57 15.26 -23.31
C ASP A 384 -3.76 15.85 -21.90
N GLN A 385 -4.69 15.29 -21.11
CA GLN A 385 -4.99 15.77 -19.75
C GLN A 385 -3.94 15.37 -18.69
N LEU A 386 -3.16 14.33 -18.94
CA LEU A 386 -2.10 13.84 -18.04
C LEU A 386 -0.69 14.21 -18.51
N GLN A 387 -0.56 14.94 -19.63
CA GLN A 387 0.70 15.26 -20.30
C GLN A 387 1.52 13.98 -20.62
N ILE A 388 0.81 12.90 -20.97
CA ILE A 388 1.40 11.65 -21.45
C ILE A 388 1.67 11.83 -22.95
N GLU A 389 2.77 12.53 -23.27
CA GLU A 389 3.27 12.61 -24.64
C GLU A 389 3.81 11.24 -25.06
N GLU A 390 3.43 10.77 -26.26
CA GLU A 390 4.17 9.68 -26.89
C GLU A 390 5.63 10.13 -27.12
N PRO A 391 6.63 9.27 -26.87
CA PRO A 391 8.03 9.60 -27.13
C PRO A 391 8.21 9.87 -28.64
N SER A 392 8.21 11.16 -29.00
CA SER A 392 7.98 11.57 -30.39
C SER A 392 9.05 11.03 -31.33
N VAL A 393 8.62 10.29 -32.35
CA VAL A 393 9.51 9.71 -33.35
C VAL A 393 9.98 10.81 -34.30
N THR A 394 11.07 11.46 -33.90
CA THR A 394 11.97 12.16 -34.83
C THR A 394 12.43 11.19 -35.92
N VAL A 395 12.74 11.72 -37.11
CA VAL A 395 13.20 10.92 -38.26
C VAL A 395 14.33 10.00 -37.82
N ASN A 396 14.11 8.69 -37.96
CA ASN A 396 14.84 7.70 -37.18
C ASN A 396 16.34 7.62 -37.56
N THR A 397 17.19 8.21 -36.72
CA THR A 397 18.65 8.24 -36.85
C THR A 397 19.35 7.05 -36.18
N THR A 398 18.65 5.96 -35.81
CA THR A 398 19.17 4.80 -35.02
C THR A 398 20.55 4.28 -35.41
N LYS A 399 21.00 4.46 -36.65
CA LYS A 399 22.38 4.13 -37.04
C LYS A 399 23.45 4.96 -36.32
N ILE A 400 23.25 6.25 -36.04
CA ILE A 400 24.33 7.13 -35.56
C ILE A 400 24.93 6.68 -34.21
N GLY A 401 24.10 6.27 -33.24
CA GLY A 401 24.61 5.71 -31.98
C GLY A 401 25.41 4.41 -32.19
N THR A 402 24.93 3.53 -33.08
CA THR A 402 25.62 2.27 -33.41
C THR A 402 26.86 2.46 -34.29
N ASP A 403 26.93 3.53 -35.08
CA ASP A 403 28.06 3.88 -35.93
C ASP A 403 29.14 4.58 -35.11
N LEU A 404 28.78 5.52 -34.22
CA LEU A 404 29.70 6.11 -33.26
C LEU A 404 30.28 5.06 -32.31
N ARG A 405 29.52 4.04 -31.88
CA ARG A 405 30.06 2.93 -31.06
C ARG A 405 31.16 2.12 -31.77
N LYS A 406 31.31 2.20 -33.10
CA LYS A 406 32.45 1.61 -33.86
C LYS A 406 33.72 2.46 -33.82
N LEU A 407 33.59 3.74 -33.44
CA LEU A 407 34.67 4.69 -33.22
C LEU A 407 35.10 4.76 -31.75
N PHE A 408 34.32 4.17 -30.83
CA PHE A 408 34.67 4.07 -29.42
C PHE A 408 35.79 3.05 -29.23
N ASN A 409 36.85 3.44 -28.51
CA ASN A 409 38.07 2.68 -28.28
C ASN A 409 38.79 2.18 -29.55
N ASN A 410 38.56 2.86 -30.68
CA ASN A 410 39.23 2.56 -31.96
C ASN A 410 40.44 3.48 -32.15
N GLN A 411 41.64 2.90 -32.16
CA GLN A 411 42.91 3.64 -32.29
C GLN A 411 43.09 4.33 -33.66
N GLU A 412 42.45 3.84 -34.72
CA GLU A 412 42.71 4.27 -36.11
C GLU A 412 42.34 5.74 -36.40
N TYR A 413 41.32 6.26 -35.71
CA TYR A 413 40.75 7.60 -35.94
C TYR A 413 40.84 8.54 -34.71
N SER A 414 41.29 8.02 -33.56
CA SER A 414 41.27 8.73 -32.29
C SER A 414 42.40 9.77 -32.18
N ASP A 415 42.07 10.98 -31.72
CA ASP A 415 42.99 12.11 -31.50
C ASP A 415 43.32 12.35 -30.01
N ILE A 416 42.76 11.54 -29.10
CA ILE A 416 43.10 11.50 -27.67
C ILE A 416 43.12 10.07 -27.14
N THR A 417 44.08 9.78 -26.27
CA THR A 417 44.15 8.54 -25.49
C THR A 417 44.03 8.84 -24.01
N PHE A 418 43.18 8.13 -23.29
CA PHE A 418 43.17 8.14 -21.82
C PHE A 418 43.94 6.91 -21.30
N VAL A 419 44.76 7.08 -20.27
CA VAL A 419 45.51 6.01 -19.61
C VAL A 419 44.98 5.80 -18.19
N CYS A 420 44.19 4.75 -18.00
CA CYS A 420 43.54 4.39 -16.74
C CYS A 420 44.06 3.03 -16.28
N GLU A 421 44.57 2.92 -15.04
CA GLU A 421 45.24 1.72 -14.53
C GLU A 421 46.38 1.18 -15.44
N GLY A 422 47.05 2.08 -16.18
CA GLY A 422 48.07 1.71 -17.19
C GLY A 422 47.52 1.14 -18.51
N LYS A 423 46.20 0.96 -18.63
CA LYS A 423 45.52 0.52 -19.86
C LYS A 423 45.08 1.73 -20.68
N LYS A 424 45.10 1.60 -22.01
CA LYS A 424 44.76 2.70 -22.94
C LYS A 424 43.30 2.62 -23.41
N LEU A 425 42.64 3.78 -23.44
CA LEU A 425 41.30 4.00 -23.98
C LEU A 425 41.38 5.07 -25.08
N TYR A 426 41.08 4.70 -26.32
CA TYR A 426 41.16 5.59 -27.47
C TYR A 426 39.84 6.34 -27.68
N ALA A 427 39.90 7.67 -27.84
CA ALA A 427 38.73 8.52 -27.99
C ALA A 427 38.94 9.71 -28.93
N HIS A 428 37.85 10.44 -29.21
CA HIS A 428 37.86 11.62 -30.09
C HIS A 428 37.50 12.88 -29.28
N LYS A 429 38.40 13.89 -29.26
CA LYS A 429 38.25 15.17 -28.52
C LYS A 429 36.93 15.85 -28.87
N ALA A 430 36.56 15.87 -30.15
CA ALA A 430 35.31 16.47 -30.64
C ALA A 430 34.04 15.79 -30.07
N ILE A 431 34.02 14.46 -29.97
CA ILE A 431 32.88 13.72 -29.40
C ILE A 431 32.82 13.97 -27.88
N CYS A 432 33.94 13.81 -27.19
CA CYS A 432 34.00 14.02 -25.75
C CYS A 432 33.63 15.45 -25.33
N ALA A 433 34.13 16.48 -26.04
CA ALA A 433 33.84 17.89 -25.76
C ALA A 433 32.40 18.32 -26.07
N SER A 434 31.74 17.70 -27.05
CA SER A 434 30.34 18.00 -27.40
C SER A 434 29.33 17.27 -26.50
N ARG A 435 29.78 16.33 -25.67
CA ARG A 435 28.94 15.45 -24.84
C ARG A 435 29.20 15.56 -23.34
N CYS A 436 30.36 16.05 -22.91
CA CYS A 436 30.74 16.26 -21.52
C CYS A 436 31.45 17.62 -21.34
N GLU A 437 30.93 18.43 -20.42
CA GLU A 437 31.46 19.78 -20.14
C GLU A 437 32.88 19.71 -19.55
N GLN A 438 33.11 18.79 -18.62
CA GLN A 438 34.39 18.58 -17.96
C GLN A 438 35.49 18.16 -18.94
N LEU A 439 35.17 17.29 -19.91
CA LEU A 439 36.13 16.93 -20.97
C LEU A 439 36.36 18.09 -21.95
N ARG A 440 35.34 18.91 -22.27
CA ARG A 440 35.56 20.15 -23.03
C ARG A 440 36.49 21.11 -22.29
N ALA A 441 36.28 21.30 -20.99
CA ALA A 441 37.14 22.12 -20.15
C ALA A 441 38.58 21.58 -20.12
N MET A 442 38.77 20.28 -19.89
CA MET A 442 40.07 19.60 -19.91
C MET A 442 40.85 19.84 -21.21
N PHE A 443 40.21 19.73 -22.39
CA PHE A 443 40.90 19.95 -23.67
C PHE A 443 41.09 21.44 -24.03
N THR A 444 40.37 22.37 -23.40
CA THR A 444 40.41 23.81 -23.75
C THR A 444 41.25 24.63 -22.76
N TRP A 445 41.25 24.26 -21.48
CA TRP A 445 41.75 25.07 -20.37
C TRP A 445 42.62 24.24 -19.41
N GLY A 446 43.69 23.63 -19.93
CA GLY A 446 44.60 22.78 -19.16
C GLY A 446 45.98 22.64 -19.81
N LYS A 447 46.91 21.90 -19.18
CA LYS A 447 48.14 21.42 -19.84
C LYS A 447 47.79 20.39 -20.92
N GLU A 448 46.81 19.57 -20.57
CA GLU A 448 46.12 18.52 -21.32
C GLU A 448 45.62 19.01 -22.69
N SER A 449 45.35 20.32 -22.84
CA SER A 449 45.00 20.95 -24.12
C SER A 449 46.03 20.75 -25.24
N LYS A 450 47.30 20.53 -24.88
CA LYS A 450 48.41 20.28 -25.82
C LYS A 450 48.81 18.80 -25.91
N GLU A 451 48.15 17.93 -25.16
CA GLU A 451 48.50 16.53 -25.01
C GLU A 451 47.51 15.64 -25.80
N ASN A 452 48.02 14.56 -26.37
CA ASN A 452 47.21 13.54 -27.08
C ASN A 452 47.15 12.21 -26.30
N GLU A 453 47.74 12.17 -25.11
CA GLU A 453 47.65 11.08 -24.14
C GLU A 453 47.55 11.69 -22.73
N ILE A 454 46.46 11.42 -22.01
CA ILE A 454 46.18 11.95 -20.67
C ILE A 454 46.14 10.77 -19.69
N THR A 455 46.96 10.82 -18.64
CA THR A 455 47.00 9.78 -17.60
C THR A 455 46.04 10.12 -16.48
N LEU A 456 45.09 9.22 -16.21
CA LEU A 456 44.05 9.36 -15.18
C LEU A 456 44.17 8.15 -14.22
N PRO A 457 45.13 8.15 -13.30
CA PRO A 457 45.49 6.97 -12.51
C PRO A 457 44.42 6.60 -11.48
N ASP A 458 43.68 7.58 -10.98
CA ASP A 458 42.63 7.43 -9.96
C ASP A 458 41.29 6.94 -10.52
N ILE A 459 41.16 6.77 -11.84
CA ILE A 459 39.93 6.29 -12.50
C ILE A 459 40.10 4.80 -12.87
N PRO A 460 39.29 3.88 -12.31
CA PRO A 460 39.28 2.48 -12.72
C PRO A 460 38.93 2.34 -14.20
N TYR A 461 39.62 1.44 -14.92
CA TYR A 461 39.46 1.31 -16.37
C TYR A 461 38.01 1.01 -16.79
N LEU A 462 37.30 0.16 -16.03
CA LEU A 462 35.91 -0.18 -16.33
C LEU A 462 34.95 1.00 -16.14
N ALA A 463 35.22 1.91 -15.20
CA ALA A 463 34.44 3.12 -15.01
C ALA A 463 34.68 4.12 -16.16
N MET A 464 35.94 4.35 -16.54
CA MET A 464 36.24 5.24 -17.68
C MET A 464 35.73 4.66 -19.01
N TYR A 465 35.78 3.34 -19.19
CA TYR A 465 35.18 2.66 -20.34
C TYR A 465 33.67 2.92 -20.41
N GLY A 466 32.93 2.75 -19.32
CA GLY A 466 31.48 3.03 -19.28
C GLY A 466 31.13 4.50 -19.49
N VAL A 467 31.91 5.43 -18.92
CA VAL A 467 31.79 6.88 -19.14
C VAL A 467 31.92 7.23 -20.64
N LEU A 468 32.96 6.70 -21.30
CA LEU A 468 33.21 6.96 -22.71
C LEU A 468 32.19 6.26 -23.62
N GLU A 469 31.78 5.02 -23.32
CA GLU A 469 30.73 4.33 -24.08
C GLU A 469 29.42 5.15 -24.07
N TYR A 470 29.01 5.64 -22.91
CA TYR A 470 27.82 6.47 -22.73
C TYR A 470 27.93 7.81 -23.48
N ILE A 471 29.09 8.46 -23.44
CA ILE A 471 29.37 9.70 -24.18
C ILE A 471 29.10 9.50 -25.69
N TYR A 472 29.57 8.38 -26.26
CA TYR A 472 29.46 8.07 -27.68
C TYR A 472 28.06 7.65 -28.13
N CYS A 473 27.38 6.79 -27.36
CA CYS A 473 26.18 6.11 -27.83
C CYS A 473 25.01 6.04 -26.84
N GLY A 474 25.11 6.70 -25.68
CA GLY A 474 24.02 6.83 -24.70
C GLY A 474 23.72 5.55 -23.89
N ILE A 475 24.54 4.52 -24.04
CA ILE A 475 24.47 3.25 -23.30
C ILE A 475 25.82 2.97 -22.64
N ALA A 476 25.82 2.22 -21.55
CA ALA A 476 27.02 1.67 -20.93
C ALA A 476 26.70 0.27 -20.38
N ASN A 477 27.67 -0.65 -20.41
CA ASN A 477 27.52 -1.93 -19.73
C ASN A 477 27.73 -1.78 -18.21
N ILE A 478 26.63 -1.73 -17.45
CA ILE A 478 26.64 -1.61 -15.97
C ILE A 478 26.57 -3.00 -15.35
N THR A 479 27.51 -3.31 -14.47
CA THR A 479 27.58 -4.57 -13.70
C THR A 479 28.00 -4.27 -12.26
N TRP A 480 27.88 -5.23 -11.34
CA TRP A 480 28.27 -5.02 -9.94
C TRP A 480 29.75 -4.59 -9.80
N GLU A 481 30.63 -5.13 -10.65
CA GLU A 481 32.06 -4.85 -10.65
C GLU A 481 32.42 -3.42 -11.11
N ASN A 482 31.48 -2.66 -11.67
CA ASN A 482 31.72 -1.26 -12.07
C ASN A 482 30.69 -0.25 -11.57
N ALA A 483 29.49 -0.65 -11.13
CA ALA A 483 28.37 0.27 -10.91
C ALA A 483 28.65 1.37 -9.86
N CYS A 484 29.40 1.06 -8.80
CA CYS A 484 29.77 2.04 -7.76
C CYS A 484 30.75 3.10 -8.29
N ASP A 485 31.82 2.69 -8.97
CA ASP A 485 32.82 3.60 -9.54
C ASP A 485 32.27 4.35 -10.75
N LEU A 486 31.45 3.69 -11.57
CA LEU A 486 30.77 4.29 -12.71
C LEU A 486 29.78 5.37 -12.26
N LEU A 487 29.10 5.19 -11.12
CA LEU A 487 28.28 6.23 -10.49
C LEU A 487 29.14 7.43 -10.03
N GLN A 488 30.26 7.18 -9.35
CA GLN A 488 31.21 8.22 -8.94
C GLN A 488 31.69 9.05 -10.14
N TRP A 489 32.14 8.39 -11.21
CA TRP A 489 32.72 9.08 -12.36
C TRP A 489 31.64 9.68 -13.27
N ALA A 490 30.43 9.12 -13.33
CA ALA A 490 29.27 9.79 -13.94
C ALA A 490 28.89 11.09 -13.22
N ASP A 491 28.98 11.14 -11.89
CA ASP A 491 28.76 12.37 -11.11
C ASP A 491 29.85 13.42 -11.42
N TYR A 492 31.13 13.00 -11.38
CA TYR A 492 32.29 13.85 -11.70
C TYR A 492 32.21 14.46 -13.11
N PHE A 493 31.91 13.65 -14.13
CA PHE A 493 31.72 14.09 -15.52
C PHE A 493 30.32 14.68 -15.80
N SER A 494 29.49 14.84 -14.76
CA SER A 494 28.11 15.38 -14.80
C SER A 494 27.18 14.69 -15.81
N LEU A 495 27.40 13.40 -16.06
CA LEU A 495 26.60 12.54 -16.91
C LEU A 495 25.36 12.03 -16.14
N SER A 496 24.43 12.94 -15.84
CA SER A 496 23.26 12.67 -14.98
C SER A 496 22.47 11.42 -15.36
N GLY A 497 22.21 11.21 -16.65
CA GLY A 497 21.52 10.00 -17.13
C GLY A 497 22.28 8.70 -16.84
N LEU A 498 23.60 8.68 -16.99
CA LEU A 498 24.44 7.54 -16.64
C LEU A 498 24.46 7.30 -15.13
N LYS A 499 24.55 8.37 -14.33
CA LYS A 499 24.44 8.30 -12.86
C LYS A 499 23.11 7.66 -12.45
N SER A 500 22.00 8.12 -13.00
CA SER A 500 20.67 7.54 -12.73
C SER A 500 20.51 6.11 -13.23
N SER A 501 21.18 5.70 -14.32
CA SER A 501 21.25 4.28 -14.72
C SER A 501 22.02 3.43 -13.71
N CYS A 502 23.10 3.96 -13.12
CA CYS A 502 23.82 3.28 -12.04
C CYS A 502 22.97 3.20 -10.76
N GLU A 503 22.27 4.29 -10.39
CA GLU A 503 21.32 4.28 -9.26
C GLU A 503 20.21 3.24 -9.46
N PHE A 504 19.67 3.11 -10.67
CA PHE A 504 18.66 2.11 -11.02
C PHE A 504 19.21 0.68 -10.87
N TYR A 505 20.42 0.41 -11.38
CA TYR A 505 21.06 -0.90 -11.25
C TYR A 505 21.32 -1.27 -9.78
N LEU A 506 21.94 -0.37 -9.02
CA LEU A 506 22.28 -0.58 -7.60
C LEU A 506 21.03 -0.75 -6.72
N TRP A 507 19.90 -0.14 -7.09
CA TRP A 507 18.61 -0.42 -6.45
C TRP A 507 18.12 -1.85 -6.75
N HIS A 508 18.12 -2.27 -8.02
CA HIS A 508 17.52 -3.56 -8.41
C HIS A 508 18.31 -4.79 -7.96
N TYR A 509 19.62 -4.64 -7.72
CA TYR A 509 20.52 -5.73 -7.31
C TYR A 509 21.03 -5.61 -5.87
N ILE A 510 20.30 -4.90 -4.99
CA ILE A 510 20.68 -4.77 -3.57
C ILE A 510 20.46 -6.07 -2.78
N ASP A 511 21.48 -6.50 -2.03
CA ASP A 511 21.47 -7.69 -1.16
C ASP A 511 22.11 -7.40 0.22
N THR A 512 22.22 -8.41 1.10
CA THR A 512 22.76 -8.22 2.45
C THR A 512 24.24 -7.88 2.51
N ASP A 513 24.98 -8.21 1.46
CA ASP A 513 26.43 -8.21 1.45
C ASP A 513 26.93 -6.93 0.77
N ASN A 514 26.17 -6.45 -0.24
CA ASN A 514 26.45 -5.23 -0.99
C ASN A 514 25.76 -3.96 -0.43
N ALA A 515 24.63 -4.07 0.29
CA ALA A 515 23.86 -2.91 0.77
C ALA A 515 24.66 -1.87 1.59
N PRO A 516 25.63 -2.24 2.46
CA PRO A 516 26.46 -1.27 3.18
C PRO A 516 27.32 -0.40 2.25
N ILE A 517 27.82 -0.98 1.15
CA ILE A 517 28.61 -0.28 0.12
C ILE A 517 27.69 0.65 -0.67
N ILE A 518 26.54 0.13 -1.13
CA ILE A 518 25.56 0.89 -1.90
C ILE A 518 25.04 2.11 -1.10
N LEU A 519 24.76 1.94 0.20
CA LEU A 519 24.37 3.05 1.07
C LEU A 519 25.48 4.11 1.19
N THR A 520 26.74 3.68 1.35
CA THR A 520 27.90 4.59 1.48
C THR A 520 28.15 5.38 0.20
N VAL A 521 28.02 4.74 -0.97
CA VAL A 521 28.08 5.40 -2.30
C VAL A 521 26.91 6.36 -2.47
N ALA A 522 25.69 5.94 -2.14
CA ALA A 522 24.49 6.76 -2.31
C ALA A 522 24.48 8.01 -1.41
N ASP A 523 25.00 7.90 -0.18
CA ASP A 523 25.21 9.04 0.71
C ASP A 523 26.25 10.01 0.13
N ARG A 524 27.44 9.50 -0.20
CA ARG A 524 28.58 10.28 -0.71
C ARG A 524 28.24 11.09 -1.97
N TYR A 525 27.58 10.48 -2.95
CA TYR A 525 27.19 11.14 -4.22
C TYR A 525 25.76 11.68 -4.19
N ARG A 526 25.16 11.85 -2.99
CA ARG A 526 23.86 12.52 -2.76
C ARG A 526 22.69 11.93 -3.58
N CYS A 527 22.72 10.62 -3.81
CA CYS A 527 21.73 9.85 -4.54
C CYS A 527 20.52 9.59 -3.64
N THR A 528 19.68 10.60 -3.44
CA THR A 528 18.67 10.63 -2.35
C THR A 528 17.72 9.42 -2.34
N GLN A 529 17.28 8.96 -3.51
CA GLN A 529 16.38 7.82 -3.62
C GLN A 529 17.10 6.49 -3.34
N LEU A 530 18.27 6.27 -3.96
CA LEU A 530 19.11 5.09 -3.67
C LEU A 530 19.50 5.02 -2.19
N ARG A 531 19.85 6.15 -1.57
CA ARG A 531 20.17 6.29 -0.15
C ARG A 531 18.98 5.91 0.73
N ASN A 532 17.79 6.37 0.39
CA ASN A 532 16.56 6.01 1.10
C ASN A 532 16.26 4.51 0.99
N VAL A 533 16.32 3.93 -0.21
CA VAL A 533 16.14 2.49 -0.43
C VAL A 533 17.17 1.67 0.35
N ALA A 534 18.47 1.96 0.18
CA ALA A 534 19.55 1.22 0.81
C ALA A 534 19.51 1.34 2.34
N SER A 535 19.20 2.53 2.89
CA SER A 535 19.04 2.68 4.34
C SER A 535 17.89 1.84 4.89
N ASN A 536 16.75 1.81 4.20
CA ASN A 536 15.60 1.00 4.60
C ASN A 536 15.87 -0.50 4.44
N PHE A 537 16.68 -0.91 3.46
CA PHE A 537 17.13 -2.31 3.31
C PHE A 537 18.09 -2.74 4.42
N VAL A 538 19.08 -1.90 4.75
CA VAL A 538 20.04 -2.13 5.85
C VAL A 538 19.29 -2.28 7.18
N ILE A 539 18.35 -1.39 7.47
CA ILE A 539 17.53 -1.44 8.71
C ILE A 539 16.70 -2.73 8.78
N ARG A 540 16.05 -3.13 7.68
CA ARG A 540 15.24 -4.38 7.63
C ARG A 540 16.08 -5.65 7.81
N ASN A 541 17.37 -5.61 7.47
CA ASN A 541 18.30 -6.73 7.58
C ASN A 541 19.35 -6.54 8.68
N TRP A 542 19.12 -5.62 9.62
CA TRP A 542 20.12 -5.14 10.58
C TRP A 542 20.87 -6.26 11.32
N GLU A 543 20.14 -7.27 11.80
CA GLU A 543 20.71 -8.42 12.52
C GLU A 543 21.73 -9.24 11.72
N LYS A 544 21.72 -9.16 10.38
CA LYS A 544 22.72 -9.79 9.51
C LYS A 544 23.88 -8.86 9.15
N ILE A 545 23.64 -7.54 9.18
CA ILE A 545 24.54 -6.53 8.62
C ILE A 545 25.43 -5.88 9.69
N LYS A 546 24.91 -5.67 10.91
CA LYS A 546 25.58 -4.94 11.99
C LYS A 546 26.98 -5.47 12.37
N ASP A 547 27.17 -6.79 12.25
CA ASP A 547 28.43 -7.49 12.58
C ASP A 547 29.24 -7.88 11.32
N SER A 548 28.79 -7.47 10.12
CA SER A 548 29.48 -7.76 8.87
C SER A 548 30.77 -6.94 8.73
N GLU A 549 31.82 -7.53 8.16
CA GLU A 549 33.11 -6.86 7.99
C GLU A 549 32.97 -5.56 7.17
N VAL A 550 32.11 -5.56 6.15
CA VAL A 550 31.82 -4.40 5.31
C VAL A 550 31.19 -3.27 6.15
N TRP A 551 30.20 -3.57 6.99
CA TRP A 551 29.59 -2.57 7.88
C TRP A 551 30.60 -2.04 8.90
N VAL A 552 31.35 -2.91 9.55
CA VAL A 552 32.32 -2.52 10.60
C VAL A 552 33.46 -1.68 10.00
N ASN A 553 34.09 -2.13 8.91
CA ASN A 553 35.34 -1.56 8.41
C ASN A 553 35.18 -0.53 7.29
N GLN A 554 34.13 -0.61 6.44
CA GLN A 554 34.05 0.18 5.20
C GLN A 554 33.02 1.33 5.23
N VAL A 555 31.96 1.21 6.05
CA VAL A 555 30.94 2.26 6.19
C VAL A 555 31.44 3.41 7.07
N SER A 556 31.23 4.66 6.64
CA SER A 556 31.64 5.86 7.39
C SER A 556 30.87 6.02 8.70
N GLN A 557 31.46 6.76 9.66
CA GLN A 557 30.81 7.00 10.94
C GLN A 557 29.52 7.82 10.80
N ASP A 558 29.45 8.74 9.82
CA ASP A 558 28.25 9.55 9.58
C ASP A 558 27.07 8.69 9.08
N VAL A 559 27.34 7.73 8.18
CA VAL A 559 26.33 6.77 7.70
C VAL A 559 25.91 5.81 8.82
N LYS A 560 26.85 5.36 9.66
CA LYS A 560 26.55 4.59 10.88
C LYS A 560 25.65 5.37 11.84
N ASN A 561 25.96 6.63 12.10
CA ASN A 561 25.17 7.52 12.96
C ASN A 561 23.76 7.70 12.39
N PHE A 562 23.62 8.03 11.11
CA PHE A 562 22.32 8.17 10.42
C PHE A 562 21.45 6.90 10.49
N ILE A 563 22.04 5.72 10.34
CA ILE A 563 21.32 4.45 10.47
C ILE A 563 20.94 4.17 11.93
N ASN A 564 21.84 4.44 12.88
CA ASN A 564 21.53 4.34 14.31
C ASN A 564 20.38 5.28 14.70
N GLU A 565 20.39 6.54 14.26
CA GLU A 565 19.30 7.51 14.48
C GLU A 565 17.96 7.03 13.91
N LYS A 566 17.95 6.48 12.68
CA LYS A 566 16.75 5.85 12.10
C LYS A 566 16.29 4.61 12.90
N ILE A 567 17.21 3.80 13.40
CA ILE A 567 16.87 2.62 14.22
C ILE A 567 16.28 3.08 15.56
N TYR A 568 16.89 4.07 16.21
CA TYR A 568 16.37 4.66 17.45
C TYR A 568 14.98 5.28 17.23
N SER A 569 14.74 6.03 16.14
CA SER A 569 13.42 6.65 15.89
C SER A 569 12.32 5.62 15.56
N LEU A 570 12.67 4.47 15.01
CA LEU A 570 11.74 3.34 14.84
C LEU A 570 11.47 2.58 16.16
N ILE A 571 12.44 2.55 17.08
CA ILE A 571 12.31 1.90 18.40
C ILE A 571 11.58 2.80 19.40
N THR A 572 11.71 4.13 19.30
CA THR A 572 11.12 5.08 20.28
C THR A 572 9.64 5.39 20.05
N CYS A 573 8.94 4.71 19.15
CA CYS A 573 7.49 4.59 19.29
C CYS A 573 7.18 3.76 20.55
N SER A 574 6.39 4.32 21.47
CA SER A 574 5.82 3.61 22.64
C SER A 574 4.94 2.39 22.28
N CYS A 575 4.78 2.10 20.98
CA CYS A 575 4.04 1.01 20.39
C CYS A 575 4.90 -0.19 19.92
N GLY A 576 6.23 -0.03 19.79
CA GLY A 576 7.14 -1.12 19.43
C GLY A 576 6.97 -1.73 18.03
N CYS A 577 6.44 -1.00 17.05
CA CYS A 577 6.26 -1.49 15.68
C CYS A 577 6.91 -0.57 14.62
N ILE A 578 7.34 -1.16 13.50
CA ILE A 578 8.04 -0.45 12.41
C ILE A 578 7.01 0.31 11.55
N CYS A 579 6.64 1.52 11.99
CA CYS A 579 5.73 2.42 11.26
C CYS A 579 6.45 3.66 10.69
N SER A 580 6.01 4.11 9.51
CA SER A 580 6.66 5.16 8.72
C SER A 580 6.17 6.56 9.11
N CYS A 581 6.43 6.97 10.36
CA CYS A 581 5.80 8.16 10.97
C CYS A 581 6.80 9.27 11.37
N VAL A 582 7.97 9.38 10.73
CA VAL A 582 9.08 10.26 11.17
C VAL A 582 9.64 11.13 10.04
N ASP A 583 8.78 11.85 9.32
CA ASP A 583 9.19 12.87 8.32
C ASP A 583 8.85 14.33 8.74
N ASP A 584 8.03 14.55 9.77
CA ASP A 584 7.48 15.89 10.10
C ASP A 584 8.20 16.67 11.23
N VAL A 585 9.24 16.11 11.87
CA VAL A 585 9.82 16.70 13.10
C VAL A 585 10.91 17.76 12.84
N ASN A 586 11.72 17.60 11.77
CA ASN A 586 12.97 18.36 11.60
C ASN A 586 12.82 19.75 10.95
N ASN A 587 11.60 20.30 10.83
CA ASN A 587 11.36 21.57 10.11
C ASN A 587 11.04 22.77 11.04
N LYS A 588 11.50 22.74 12.30
CA LYS A 588 11.30 23.82 13.31
C LYS A 588 12.51 24.11 14.20
N SER A 589 13.68 24.38 13.62
CA SER A 589 14.83 24.93 14.37
C SER A 589 15.76 25.86 13.56
N SER A 590 15.25 26.47 12.48
CA SER A 590 15.97 27.53 11.74
C SER A 590 15.83 28.92 12.38
N GLN A 591 16.46 29.11 13.55
CA GLN A 591 16.76 30.45 14.06
C GLN A 591 18.27 30.70 14.06
N SER A 592 18.67 31.83 13.47
CA SER A 592 20.06 32.26 13.31
C SER A 592 20.70 32.69 14.63
N PRO A 593 22.02 32.52 14.81
CA PRO A 593 22.69 32.93 16.04
C PRO A 593 22.70 34.45 16.22
N GLN A 594 22.40 34.92 17.44
CA GLN A 594 22.76 36.26 17.90
C GLN A 594 23.92 36.15 18.90
N GLN A 595 24.92 37.01 18.74
CA GLN A 595 26.06 37.13 19.64
C GLN A 595 25.89 38.33 20.58
N THR A 596 25.94 38.07 21.89
CA THR A 596 26.35 38.97 22.98
C THR A 596 26.81 38.02 24.09
N ILE A 597 28.08 37.97 24.52
CA ILE A 597 28.97 39.03 25.06
C ILE A 597 28.42 39.58 26.38
N ASP A 598 29.31 39.66 27.38
CA ASP A 598 29.03 39.83 28.81
C ASP A 598 28.48 41.21 29.24
N GLU A 599 28.11 41.27 30.53
CA GLU A 599 27.48 42.34 31.34
C GLU A 599 25.94 42.50 31.20
#